data_AF-A0A7Y8MHT4-F1
#
_entry.id   AF-A0A7Y8MHT4-F1
#
_cell.length_a   1.000
_cell.length_b   1.000
_cell.length_c   1.000
_cell.angle_alpha   90.00
_cell.angle_beta   90.00
_cell.angle_gamma   90.00
#
_symmetry.space_group_name_H-M   'P 1'
#
loop_
_entity.id
_entity.type
_entity.pdbx_description
1 polymer ?
#
loop_
_entity_poly.entity_id
_entity_poly.type
_entity_poly.pdbx_seq_one_letter_code
_entity_poly.pdbx_strand_id
1 'polypeptide(L)'
;MRASNHVEEKVIAAIEPAAADLGYRLVRVRLSGLRRKRLQIMAERDDGTMLLEDCERLSRAISPILDAADPIDGHYDLEVSSPGIDRPLVRLEDFTRFAGHEAKLETAQMIEGRKRFKGVLAGVDGDRIRIATTEGEASIPFAWLADAKLVLTDKLIEEDLKRAKALEEQDNERETRKNQ
;
A
#
# COMPACT_ATOMS: atom_id res chain seq x y z
N MET A 1 -6.04 5.23 -3.32
CA MET A 1 -6.99 4.89 -2.22
C MET A 1 -6.79 3.45 -1.75
N ARG A 2 -7.23 3.12 -0.52
CA ARG A 2 -7.17 1.75 0.04
C ARG A 2 -8.19 0.79 -0.61
N ALA A 3 -9.33 1.33 -1.01
CA ALA A 3 -10.41 0.70 -1.78
C ALA A 3 -10.92 1.68 -2.84
N SER A 4 -11.62 1.17 -3.86
CA SER A 4 -12.21 1.94 -4.97
C SER A 4 -13.67 1.57 -5.23
N ASN A 5 -14.23 0.60 -4.50
CA ASN A 5 -15.64 0.21 -4.60
C ASN A 5 -16.16 -0.38 -3.27
N HIS A 6 -17.48 -0.53 -3.17
CA HIS A 6 -18.17 -1.02 -1.97
C HIS A 6 -17.77 -2.43 -1.54
N VAL A 7 -17.42 -3.31 -2.48
CA VAL A 7 -16.99 -4.68 -2.17
C VAL A 7 -15.63 -4.66 -1.48
N GLU A 8 -14.69 -3.85 -1.98
CA GLU A 8 -13.37 -3.67 -1.36
C GLU A 8 -13.49 -3.04 0.04
N GLU A 9 -14.42 -2.10 0.24
CA GLU A 9 -14.71 -1.52 1.57
C GLU A 9 -15.23 -2.57 2.56
N LYS A 10 -16.16 -3.44 2.13
CA LYS A 10 -16.64 -4.56 2.97
C LYS A 10 -15.51 -5.53 3.33
N VAL A 11 -14.65 -5.86 2.36
CA VAL A 11 -13.49 -6.72 2.59
C VAL A 11 -12.56 -6.10 3.63
N ILE A 12 -12.23 -4.81 3.49
CA ILE A 12 -11.40 -4.08 4.48
C ILE A 12 -12.05 -4.16 5.87
N ALA A 13 -13.33 -3.80 5.99
CA ALA A 13 -14.02 -3.80 7.28
C ALA A 13 -14.03 -5.18 7.95
N ALA A 14 -14.11 -6.25 7.17
CA ALA A 14 -14.10 -7.62 7.68
C ALA A 14 -12.72 -8.03 8.22
N ILE A 15 -11.64 -7.73 7.49
CA ILE A 15 -10.31 -8.30 7.77
C ILE A 15 -9.38 -7.35 8.54
N GLU A 16 -9.65 -6.04 8.56
CA GLU A 16 -8.80 -5.05 9.20
C GLU A 16 -8.57 -5.32 10.70
N PRO A 17 -9.57 -5.75 11.50
CA PRO A 17 -9.34 -6.12 12.89
C PRO A 17 -8.32 -7.27 13.04
N ALA A 18 -8.47 -8.33 12.24
CA ALA A 18 -7.56 -9.47 12.29
C ALA A 18 -6.15 -9.13 11.80
N ALA A 19 -6.02 -8.26 10.80
CA ALA A 19 -4.72 -7.75 10.36
C ALA A 19 -4.05 -6.93 11.48
N ALA A 20 -4.80 -6.05 12.15
CA ALA A 20 -4.31 -5.22 13.23
C ALA A 20 -3.85 -6.05 14.45
N ASP A 21 -4.60 -7.09 14.84
CA ASP A 21 -4.23 -8.02 15.92
C ASP A 21 -2.90 -8.74 15.66
N LEU A 22 -2.55 -8.94 14.39
CA LEU A 22 -1.28 -9.53 13.98
C LEU A 22 -0.15 -8.51 13.84
N GLY A 23 -0.44 -7.22 14.03
CA GLY A 23 0.51 -6.11 13.87
C GLY A 23 0.72 -5.68 12.42
N TYR A 24 -0.27 -5.92 11.55
CA TYR A 24 -0.24 -5.48 10.15
C TYR A 24 -1.26 -4.37 9.88
N ARG A 25 -0.88 -3.45 9.00
CA ARG A 25 -1.76 -2.45 8.42
C ARG A 25 -2.06 -2.79 6.98
N LEU A 26 -3.34 -2.80 6.61
CA LEU A 26 -3.72 -2.97 5.20
C LEU A 26 -3.33 -1.71 4.40
N VAL A 27 -2.61 -1.88 3.31
CA VAL A 27 -2.21 -0.81 2.40
C VAL A 27 -3.22 -0.67 1.28
N ARG A 28 -3.62 -1.77 0.64
CA ARG A 28 -4.56 -1.76 -0.48
C ARG A 28 -5.35 -3.07 -0.50
N VAL A 29 -6.64 -2.97 -0.79
CA VAL A 29 -7.48 -4.10 -1.17
C VAL A 29 -8.04 -3.81 -2.56
N ARG A 30 -7.86 -4.76 -3.49
CA ARG A 30 -8.29 -4.59 -4.87
C ARG A 30 -8.92 -5.87 -5.39
N LEU A 31 -10.16 -5.77 -5.84
CA LEU A 31 -10.82 -6.82 -6.61
C LEU A 31 -10.67 -6.53 -8.10
N SER A 32 -10.10 -7.46 -8.84
CA SER A 32 -9.88 -7.31 -10.28
C SER A 32 -10.23 -8.59 -11.04
N GLY A 33 -10.36 -8.49 -12.37
CA GLY A 33 -10.72 -9.60 -13.24
C GLY A 33 -12.22 -9.82 -13.36
N LEU A 34 -12.64 -10.35 -14.53
CA LEU A 34 -14.05 -10.60 -14.85
C LEU A 34 -14.40 -12.09 -14.70
N ARG A 35 -13.66 -12.97 -15.40
CA ARG A 35 -13.88 -14.43 -15.40
C ARG A 35 -13.11 -15.16 -14.30
N ARG A 36 -11.87 -14.73 -14.07
CA ARG A 36 -11.00 -15.18 -12.98
C ARG A 36 -10.78 -13.96 -12.10
N LYS A 37 -11.58 -13.84 -11.05
CA LYS A 37 -11.47 -12.72 -10.12
C LYS A 37 -10.21 -12.92 -9.27
N ARG A 38 -9.55 -11.83 -8.92
CA ARG A 38 -8.41 -11.81 -8.00
C ARG A 38 -8.67 -10.77 -6.93
N LEU A 39 -8.62 -11.20 -5.67
CA LEU A 39 -8.61 -10.31 -4.51
C LEU A 39 -7.17 -10.12 -4.06
N GLN A 40 -6.59 -8.97 -4.39
CA GLN A 40 -5.27 -8.58 -3.95
C GLN A 40 -5.36 -7.79 -2.65
N ILE A 41 -4.58 -8.20 -1.65
CA ILE A 41 -4.47 -7.56 -0.35
C ILE A 41 -3.01 -7.26 -0.10
N MET A 42 -2.66 -5.97 -0.14
CA MET A 42 -1.35 -5.49 0.26
C MET A 42 -1.39 -5.09 1.72
N ALA A 43 -0.43 -5.56 2.52
CA ALA A 43 -0.27 -5.17 3.92
C ALA A 43 1.19 -4.93 4.25
N GLU A 44 1.45 -4.31 5.39
CA GLU A 44 2.80 -4.14 5.93
C GLU A 44 2.73 -3.88 7.43
N ARG A 45 3.87 -3.97 8.11
CA ARG A 45 4.04 -3.51 9.49
C ARG A 45 4.12 -1.98 9.54
N ASP A 46 4.13 -1.41 10.73
CA ASP A 46 4.23 0.05 10.91
C ASP A 46 5.51 0.64 10.31
N ASP A 47 6.61 -0.12 10.38
CA ASP A 47 7.90 0.20 9.77
C ASP A 47 7.93 -0.05 8.24
N GLY A 48 6.82 -0.47 7.63
CA GLY A 48 6.69 -0.80 6.21
C GLY A 48 7.33 -2.10 5.76
N THR A 49 7.78 -2.94 6.68
CA THR A 49 8.33 -4.27 6.37
C THR A 49 7.23 -5.32 6.34
N MET A 50 7.45 -6.38 5.55
CA MET A 50 6.62 -7.58 5.56
C MET A 50 7.37 -8.71 4.86
N LEU A 51 7.56 -9.82 5.57
CA LEU A 51 8.21 -11.03 5.05
C LEU A 51 7.22 -11.97 4.34
N LEU A 52 7.74 -13.01 3.69
CA LEU A 52 6.90 -14.05 3.08
C LEU A 52 6.02 -14.75 4.14
N GLU A 53 6.61 -15.12 5.27
CA GLU A 53 5.89 -15.75 6.39
C GLU A 53 4.78 -14.83 6.94
N ASP A 54 5.00 -13.53 6.92
CA ASP A 54 3.99 -12.55 7.32
C ASP A 54 2.78 -12.58 6.38
N CYS A 55 3.03 -12.72 5.07
CA CYS A 55 1.98 -12.85 4.05
C CYS A 55 1.19 -14.14 4.26
N GLU A 56 1.87 -15.25 4.53
CA GLU A 56 1.21 -16.52 4.86
C GLU A 56 0.37 -16.43 6.12
N ARG A 57 0.92 -15.84 7.19
CA ARG A 57 0.24 -15.68 8.47
C ARG A 57 -1.02 -14.82 8.32
N LEU A 58 -0.92 -13.70 7.61
CA LEU A 58 -2.07 -12.86 7.32
C LEU A 58 -3.10 -13.61 6.47
N SER A 59 -2.67 -14.28 5.39
CA SER A 59 -3.55 -15.07 4.50
C SER A 59 -4.34 -16.14 5.26
N ARG A 60 -3.68 -16.90 6.15
CA ARG A 60 -4.33 -17.92 6.99
C ARG A 60 -5.34 -17.32 7.95
N ALA A 61 -5.08 -16.14 8.49
CA ALA A 61 -5.96 -15.48 9.46
C ALA A 61 -7.22 -14.89 8.81
N ILE A 62 -7.08 -14.31 7.61
CA ILE A 62 -8.19 -13.61 6.95
C ILE A 62 -9.07 -14.52 6.09
N SER A 63 -8.53 -15.64 5.57
CA SER A 63 -9.29 -16.59 4.74
C SER A 63 -10.62 -17.04 5.39
N PRO A 64 -10.65 -17.56 6.64
CA PRO A 64 -11.92 -17.99 7.24
C PRO A 64 -12.90 -16.82 7.51
N ILE A 65 -12.38 -15.61 7.70
CA ILE A 65 -13.20 -14.40 7.86
C ILE A 65 -13.88 -14.05 6.54
N LEU A 66 -13.12 -14.10 5.43
CA LEU A 66 -13.63 -13.85 4.09
C LEU A 66 -14.65 -14.92 3.67
N ASP A 67 -14.40 -16.19 4.00
CA ASP A 67 -15.33 -17.29 3.74
C ASP A 67 -16.66 -17.11 4.51
N ALA A 68 -16.60 -16.64 5.77
CA ALA A 68 -17.79 -16.41 6.57
C ALA A 68 -18.57 -15.14 6.16
N ALA A 69 -17.87 -14.07 5.80
CA ALA A 69 -18.48 -12.81 5.38
C ALA A 69 -19.02 -12.83 3.94
N ASP A 70 -18.44 -13.71 3.10
CA ASP A 70 -18.71 -13.90 1.67
C ASP A 70 -19.03 -12.60 0.89
N PRO A 71 -18.11 -11.61 0.87
CA PRO A 71 -18.41 -10.29 0.30
C PRO A 71 -18.34 -10.24 -1.23
N ILE A 72 -17.87 -11.30 -1.90
CA ILE A 72 -17.55 -11.33 -3.32
C ILE A 72 -18.32 -12.46 -4.01
N ASP A 73 -19.16 -12.12 -4.98
CA ASP A 73 -19.90 -13.15 -5.72
C ASP A 73 -18.97 -14.05 -6.54
N GLY A 74 -19.06 -15.37 -6.32
CA GLY A 74 -18.34 -16.38 -7.11
C GLY A 74 -16.85 -16.51 -6.77
N HIS A 75 -16.17 -17.38 -7.50
CA HIS A 75 -14.78 -17.74 -7.19
C HIS A 75 -13.79 -16.62 -7.49
N TYR A 76 -12.79 -16.50 -6.63
CA TYR A 76 -11.65 -15.60 -6.78
C TYR A 76 -10.36 -16.24 -6.25
N ASP A 77 -9.23 -15.79 -6.80
CA ASP A 77 -7.90 -16.11 -6.28
C ASP A 77 -7.51 -15.06 -5.22
N LEU A 78 -7.14 -15.48 -4.02
CA LEU A 78 -6.65 -14.60 -2.95
C LEU A 78 -5.13 -14.41 -3.08
N GLU A 79 -4.68 -13.16 -3.20
CA GLU A 79 -3.26 -12.79 -3.22
C GLU A 79 -2.95 -11.85 -2.06
N VAL A 80 -2.07 -12.29 -1.15
CA VAL A 80 -1.59 -11.46 -0.03
C VAL A 80 -0.11 -11.15 -0.28
N SER A 81 0.24 -9.87 -0.25
CA SER A 81 1.62 -9.43 -0.46
C SER A 81 1.97 -8.18 0.34
N SER A 82 3.25 -7.82 0.35
CA SER A 82 3.68 -6.47 0.66
C SER A 82 3.47 -5.53 -0.53
N PRO A 83 3.55 -4.19 -0.36
CA PRO A 83 3.50 -3.24 -1.47
C PRO A 83 4.73 -3.25 -2.37
N GLY A 84 5.91 -3.53 -1.81
CA GLY A 84 7.21 -3.45 -2.49
C GLY A 84 7.43 -2.09 -3.19
N ILE A 85 8.07 -2.13 -4.37
CA ILE A 85 8.39 -0.96 -5.20
C ILE A 85 7.19 -0.30 -5.89
N ASP A 86 6.11 -1.03 -6.22
CA ASP A 86 4.88 -0.45 -6.83
C ASP A 86 3.93 0.05 -5.72
N ARG A 87 4.50 0.76 -4.74
CA ARG A 87 3.81 1.14 -3.52
C ARG A 87 2.76 2.20 -3.78
N PRO A 88 1.48 1.94 -3.48
CA PRO A 88 0.47 2.97 -3.45
C PRO A 88 0.65 3.86 -2.21
N LEU A 89 0.34 5.14 -2.35
CA LEU A 89 0.34 6.12 -1.27
C LEU A 89 -1.13 6.37 -0.90
N VAL A 90 -1.52 5.95 0.29
CA VAL A 90 -2.93 5.86 0.68
C VAL A 90 -3.26 6.60 1.98
N ARG A 91 -2.23 7.02 2.73
CA ARG A 91 -2.32 7.83 3.95
C ARG A 91 -1.43 9.07 3.82
N LEU A 92 -1.75 10.13 4.58
CA LEU A 92 -0.89 11.32 4.68
C LEU A 92 0.54 10.99 5.13
N GLU A 93 0.68 10.04 6.07
CA GLU A 93 1.98 9.55 6.55
C GLU A 93 2.86 9.00 5.42
N ASP A 94 2.26 8.37 4.40
CA ASP A 94 3.01 7.85 3.25
C ASP A 94 3.73 8.98 2.51
N PHE A 95 3.07 10.13 2.33
CA PHE A 95 3.67 11.29 1.64
C PHE A 95 4.78 11.94 2.44
N THR A 96 4.72 11.86 3.78
CA THR A 96 5.82 12.29 4.66
C THR A 96 6.99 11.32 4.57
N ARG A 97 6.70 10.02 4.69
CA ARG A 97 7.71 8.94 4.69
C ARG A 97 8.49 8.88 3.38
N PHE A 98 7.84 9.13 2.25
CA PHE A 98 8.46 9.08 0.93
C PHE A 98 8.76 10.46 0.34
N ALA A 99 8.87 11.50 1.16
CA ALA A 99 9.39 12.78 0.73
C ALA A 99 10.78 12.62 0.07
N GLY A 100 11.01 13.31 -1.04
CA GLY A 100 12.23 13.16 -1.85
C GLY A 100 12.20 12.00 -2.86
N HIS A 101 11.10 11.26 -2.97
CA HIS A 101 10.87 10.30 -4.05
C HIS A 101 9.91 10.85 -5.11
N GLU A 102 10.06 10.37 -6.33
CA GLU A 102 9.14 10.69 -7.41
C GLU A 102 7.84 9.90 -7.24
N ALA A 103 6.71 10.58 -7.39
CA ALA A 103 5.38 10.00 -7.31
C ALA A 103 4.48 10.51 -8.43
N LYS A 104 3.46 9.71 -8.73
CA LYS A 104 2.35 10.10 -9.61
C LYS A 104 1.08 10.17 -8.78
N LEU A 105 0.41 11.32 -8.80
CA LEU A 105 -0.84 11.59 -8.12
C LEU A 105 -1.92 11.85 -9.17
N GLU A 106 -3.11 11.32 -8.94
CA GLU A 106 -4.33 11.61 -9.68
C GLU A 106 -5.38 12.15 -8.71
N THR A 107 -6.03 13.25 -9.07
CA THR A 107 -7.05 13.91 -8.25
C THR A 107 -8.44 13.71 -8.85
N ALA A 108 -9.44 13.58 -7.97
CA ALA A 108 -10.85 13.50 -8.39
C ALA A 108 -11.31 14.83 -9.00
N GLN A 109 -10.85 15.95 -8.42
CA GLN A 109 -11.17 17.30 -8.85
C GLN A 109 -10.03 17.90 -9.69
N MET A 110 -10.37 18.83 -10.58
CA MET A 110 -9.38 19.56 -11.36
C MET A 110 -8.69 20.61 -10.48
N ILE A 111 -7.36 20.66 -10.53
CA ILE A 111 -6.52 21.66 -9.87
C ILE A 111 -5.68 22.28 -10.98
N GLU A 112 -5.76 23.59 -11.14
CA GLU A 112 -4.95 24.33 -12.14
C GLU A 112 -5.06 23.74 -13.57
N GLY A 113 -6.27 23.35 -13.97
CA GLY A 113 -6.52 22.82 -15.33
C GLY A 113 -6.11 21.35 -15.55
N ARG A 114 -5.53 20.68 -14.55
CA ARG A 114 -5.11 19.27 -14.65
C ARG A 114 -5.60 18.41 -13.48
N LYS A 115 -5.56 17.09 -13.66
CA LYS A 115 -5.87 16.09 -12.62
C LYS A 115 -4.70 15.18 -12.28
N ARG A 116 -3.60 15.30 -13.00
CA ARG A 116 -2.45 14.41 -12.90
C ARG A 116 -1.22 15.22 -12.59
N PHE A 117 -0.54 14.80 -11.54
CA PHE A 117 0.69 15.42 -11.05
C PHE A 117 1.76 14.35 -11.02
N LYS A 118 2.92 14.67 -11.57
CA LYS A 118 4.10 13.80 -11.53
C LYS A 118 5.28 14.67 -11.13
N GLY A 119 6.05 14.22 -10.14
CA GLY A 119 7.12 15.00 -9.57
C GLY A 119 7.63 14.44 -8.25
N VAL A 120 8.53 15.17 -7.61
CA VAL A 120 9.15 14.76 -6.35
C VAL A 120 8.27 15.20 -5.18
N LEU A 121 7.96 14.28 -4.28
CA LEU A 121 7.21 14.59 -3.06
C LEU A 121 8.01 15.53 -2.17
N ALA A 122 7.38 16.62 -1.72
CA ALA A 122 7.94 17.60 -0.80
C ALA A 122 7.36 17.47 0.63
N GLY A 123 6.70 16.34 0.90
CA GLY A 123 6.04 16.04 2.18
C GLY A 123 4.59 16.50 2.24
N VAL A 124 4.12 16.76 3.46
CA VAL A 124 2.75 17.23 3.74
C VAL A 124 2.79 18.53 4.53
N ASP A 125 1.74 19.34 4.37
CA ASP A 125 1.47 20.55 5.15
C ASP A 125 0.00 20.53 5.58
N GLY A 126 -0.24 20.23 6.85
CA GLY A 126 -1.58 19.94 7.36
C GLY A 126 -2.22 18.76 6.63
N ASP A 127 -3.33 19.03 5.92
CA ASP A 127 -4.09 18.06 5.12
C ASP A 127 -3.71 18.08 3.62
N ARG A 128 -2.62 18.76 3.26
CA ARG A 128 -2.20 18.95 1.87
C ARG A 128 -0.91 18.21 1.56
N ILE A 129 -0.88 17.56 0.40
CA ILE A 129 0.30 16.93 -0.17
C ILE A 129 1.05 17.96 -1.01
N ARG A 130 2.36 18.12 -0.79
CA ARG A 130 3.21 18.96 -1.62
C ARG A 130 4.02 18.13 -2.61
N ILE A 131 4.04 18.54 -3.87
CA ILE A 131 4.77 17.87 -4.94
C ILE A 131 5.43 18.88 -5.88
N ALA A 132 6.75 18.74 -6.06
CA ALA A 132 7.52 19.55 -6.99
C ALA A 132 7.43 18.92 -8.40
N THR A 133 6.62 19.54 -9.27
CA THR A 133 6.43 19.11 -10.66
C THR A 133 7.29 19.95 -11.61
N THR A 134 7.37 19.56 -12.88
CA THR A 134 8.04 20.35 -13.92
C THR A 134 7.39 21.72 -14.16
N GLU A 135 6.12 21.89 -13.75
CA GLU A 135 5.36 23.14 -13.86
C GLU A 135 5.46 24.00 -12.59
N GLY A 136 6.21 23.56 -11.57
CA GLY A 136 6.31 24.21 -10.26
C GLY A 136 5.80 23.33 -9.12
N GLU A 137 5.81 23.88 -7.91
CA GLU A 137 5.31 23.21 -6.72
C GLU A 137 3.78 23.26 -6.66
N ALA A 138 3.15 22.10 -6.51
CA ALA A 138 1.72 21.96 -6.36
C ALA A 138 1.37 21.52 -4.94
N SER A 139 0.30 22.09 -4.39
CA SER A 139 -0.25 21.73 -3.09
C SER A 139 -1.65 21.16 -3.25
N ILE A 140 -1.80 19.85 -3.03
CA ILE A 140 -3.01 19.08 -3.35
C ILE A 140 -3.72 18.72 -2.03
N PRO A 141 -5.01 19.07 -1.84
CA PRO A 141 -5.76 18.58 -0.69
C PRO A 141 -5.81 17.06 -0.71
N PHE A 142 -5.48 16.41 0.41
CA PHE A 142 -5.53 14.94 0.50
C PHE A 142 -6.93 14.40 0.21
N ALA A 143 -7.97 15.12 0.62
CA ALA A 143 -9.37 14.79 0.34
C ALA A 143 -9.71 14.74 -1.16
N TRP A 144 -8.90 15.37 -2.03
CA TRP A 144 -9.12 15.36 -3.47
C TRP A 144 -8.31 14.27 -4.18
N LEU A 145 -7.45 13.54 -3.46
CA LEU A 145 -6.63 12.49 -4.01
C LEU A 145 -7.50 11.28 -4.40
N ALA A 146 -7.45 10.90 -5.67
CA ALA A 146 -8.09 9.70 -6.17
C ALA A 146 -7.13 8.50 -6.19
N ASP A 147 -5.91 8.72 -6.67
CA ASP A 147 -4.87 7.68 -6.68
C ASP A 147 -3.49 8.29 -6.49
N ALA A 148 -2.59 7.54 -5.89
CA ALA A 148 -1.20 7.93 -5.77
C ALA A 148 -0.31 6.70 -5.65
N LYS A 149 0.85 6.77 -6.30
CA LYS A 149 1.88 5.74 -6.18
C LYS A 149 3.26 6.30 -6.46
N LEU A 150 4.28 5.60 -5.96
CA LEU A 150 5.66 5.90 -6.30
C LEU A 150 5.94 5.61 -7.76
N VAL A 151 6.84 6.39 -8.35
CA VAL A 151 7.40 6.14 -9.68
C VAL A 151 8.64 5.29 -9.50
N LEU A 152 8.73 4.22 -10.30
CA LEU A 152 9.89 3.36 -10.33
C LEU A 152 11.09 4.14 -10.88
N THR A 153 12.02 4.47 -9.99
CA THR A 153 13.26 5.20 -10.27
C THR A 153 14.43 4.39 -9.74
N ASP A 154 15.64 4.59 -10.28
CA ASP A 154 16.84 3.87 -9.83
C ASP A 154 17.08 4.07 -8.32
N LYS A 155 16.89 5.30 -7.84
CA LYS A 155 16.93 5.63 -6.41
C LYS A 155 15.96 4.76 -5.59
N LEU A 156 14.71 4.63 -6.05
CA LEU A 156 13.71 3.83 -5.35
C LEU A 156 14.07 2.34 -5.37
N ILE A 157 14.54 1.83 -6.51
CA ILE A 157 14.96 0.42 -6.65
C ILE A 157 16.10 0.13 -5.67
N GLU A 158 17.13 0.98 -5.64
CA GLU A 158 18.26 0.78 -4.75
C GLU A 158 17.86 0.80 -3.27
N GLU A 159 17.00 1.73 -2.86
CA GLU A 159 16.53 1.80 -1.48
C GLU A 159 15.66 0.61 -1.08
N ASP A 160 14.80 0.15 -1.98
CA ASP A 160 13.95 -1.01 -1.73
C ASP A 160 14.77 -2.30 -1.61
N LEU A 161 15.73 -2.52 -2.52
CA LEU A 161 16.66 -3.67 -2.44
C LEU A 161 17.49 -3.65 -1.16
N LYS A 162 17.96 -2.47 -0.73
CA LYS A 162 18.68 -2.32 0.55
C LYS A 162 17.80 -2.65 1.74
N ARG A 163 16.53 -2.22 1.74
CA ARG A 163 15.56 -2.54 2.81
C ARG A 163 15.22 -4.02 2.84
N ALA A 164 14.96 -4.63 1.68
CA ALA A 164 14.67 -6.05 1.57
C ALA A 164 15.83 -6.90 2.10
N LYS A 165 17.06 -6.60 1.69
CA LYS A 165 18.25 -7.30 2.17
C LYS A 165 18.46 -7.15 3.68
N ALA A 166 18.30 -5.94 4.22
CA ALA A 166 18.44 -5.71 5.66
C ALA A 166 17.37 -6.46 6.47
N LEU A 167 16.16 -6.61 5.93
CA LEU A 167 15.08 -7.36 6.56
C LEU A 167 15.40 -8.87 6.60
N GLU A 168 15.88 -9.44 5.50
CA GLU A 168 16.31 -10.85 5.42
C GLU A 168 17.48 -11.15 6.36
N GLU A 169 18.49 -10.26 6.44
CA GLU A 169 19.62 -10.41 7.35
C GLU A 169 19.17 -10.42 8.82
N GLN A 170 18.28 -9.49 9.20
CA GLN A 170 17.74 -9.42 10.55
C GLN A 170 16.90 -10.65 10.92
N ASP A 171 16.17 -11.20 9.96
CA ASP A 171 15.34 -12.38 10.19
C ASP A 171 16.19 -13.63 10.38
N ASN A 172 17.17 -13.85 9.50
CA ASN A 172 18.15 -14.92 9.63
C ASN A 172 18.88 -14.88 10.99
N GLU A 173 19.29 -13.69 11.45
CA GLU A 173 19.89 -13.53 12.78
C GLU A 173 18.94 -13.94 13.92
N ARG A 174 17.65 -13.59 13.81
CA ARG A 174 16.63 -13.97 14.82
C ARG A 174 16.42 -15.47 14.86
N GLU A 175 16.36 -16.14 13.72
CA GLU A 175 16.25 -17.60 13.66
C GLU A 175 17.47 -18.29 14.26
N THR A 176 18.67 -17.81 13.93
CA THR A 176 19.92 -18.36 14.45
C THR A 176 19.97 -18.30 15.98
N ARG A 177 19.45 -17.20 16.57
CA ARG A 177 19.37 -17.02 18.04
C ARG A 177 18.30 -17.88 18.71
N LYS A 178 17.23 -18.27 18.01
CA LYS A 178 16.17 -19.15 18.55
C LYS A 178 16.58 -20.62 18.58
N ASN A 179 17.52 -21.02 17.72
CA ASN A 179 17.99 -22.40 17.58
C ASN A 179 19.24 -22.71 18.42
N GLN A 180 19.65 -21.80 19.31
CA GLN A 180 20.78 -21.93 20.23
C GLN A 180 20.29 -21.97 21.68
#